data_AF-R1G754-F1
#
_entry.id   AF-R1G754-F1
#
_cell.length_a   1.000
_cell.length_b   1.000
_cell.length_c   1.000
_cell.angle_alpha   90.00
_cell.angle_beta   90.00
_cell.angle_gamma   90.00
#
_symmetry.space_group_name_H-M   'P 1'
#
loop_
_entity.id
_entity.type
_entity.pdbx_description
1 polymer ?
#
loop_
_entity_poly.entity_id
_entity_poly.type
_entity_poly.pdbx_seq_one_letter_code
_entity_poly.pdbx_strand_id
1 'polypeptide(L)'
;MPRSPRATHTEEDAPPTDWLAELPPELHLRILEGVDDFSDCAAFSLASPRLGLLALRSGLPRFKDPLFPVVMRLQLAQRVAAPRRSPRLAASAPAAIPPSPLTESILRKYAADRRASADHFPWLARVSPALCLSTELDGPGDNRIDIWRLKRGEESGAKLRLRSLRSGQVQHYEGEQGAERMVRMELADGVVQHYEGDKGAERVVRMELADGMVHYYEGEQGAERKVRTVRADGSEAYYEGEKGAERMVRTVHADGSEVYCEGEQGAERMVRTEMPDGSVAYYEGERGAERRVRMEAANGIVQYYEGEPGAERMVRVVLADGAVGHYEGEQGAERVVRVVLADGAVGHYEGEQDAERVVRVDAA
;
A
#
# COMPACT_ATOMS: atom_id res chain seq x y z
N MET A 1 30.36 -41.36 69.44
CA MET A 1 31.20 -40.40 68.68
C MET A 1 30.34 -39.74 67.62
N PRO A 2 30.39 -38.41 67.48
CA PRO A 2 29.28 -37.59 67.01
C PRO A 2 29.32 -37.30 65.50
N ARG A 3 28.17 -36.87 64.97
CA ARG A 3 27.97 -36.37 63.60
C ARG A 3 28.89 -35.17 63.32
N SER A 4 29.60 -35.19 62.19
CA SER A 4 30.29 -34.02 61.64
C SER A 4 29.30 -32.86 61.45
N PRO A 5 29.68 -31.62 61.81
CA PRO A 5 28.85 -30.45 61.58
C PRO A 5 28.72 -30.20 60.07
N ARG A 6 27.48 -30.00 59.60
CA ARG A 6 27.21 -29.42 58.27
C ARG A 6 27.90 -28.06 58.20
N ALA A 7 28.69 -27.85 57.16
CA ALA A 7 29.14 -26.53 56.78
C ALA A 7 27.91 -25.62 56.62
N THR A 8 27.92 -24.51 57.35
CA THR A 8 27.02 -23.38 57.18
C THR A 8 27.22 -22.82 55.78
N HIS A 9 26.20 -22.91 54.92
CA HIS A 9 26.11 -22.08 53.72
C HIS A 9 26.14 -20.62 54.17
N THR A 10 27.24 -19.91 53.91
CA THR A 10 27.27 -18.46 53.93
C THR A 10 26.47 -17.94 52.74
N GLU A 11 25.81 -16.79 52.89
CA GLU A 11 25.04 -16.10 51.84
C GLU A 11 25.85 -15.73 50.57
N GLU A 12 27.15 -16.03 50.54
CA GLU A 12 28.06 -15.76 49.42
C GLU A 12 27.91 -16.71 48.22
N ASP A 13 27.12 -17.78 48.32
CA ASP A 13 26.90 -18.75 47.24
C ASP A 13 25.60 -18.52 46.43
N ALA A 14 25.00 -17.33 46.56
CA ALA A 14 23.88 -16.93 45.71
C ALA A 14 24.38 -16.65 44.28
N PRO A 15 23.72 -17.17 43.21
CA PRO A 15 24.07 -16.80 41.84
C PRO A 15 23.98 -15.27 41.72
N PRO A 16 24.88 -14.62 40.95
CA PRO A 16 24.90 -13.17 40.86
C PRO A 16 23.52 -12.66 40.51
N THR A 17 22.93 -11.86 41.41
CA THR A 17 21.60 -11.27 41.22
C THR A 17 21.63 -10.50 39.91
N ASP A 18 20.78 -10.90 38.97
CA ASP A 18 20.58 -10.18 37.72
C ASP A 18 19.82 -8.89 38.05
N TRP A 19 20.56 -7.89 38.53
CA TRP A 19 20.08 -6.57 38.93
C TRP A 19 19.31 -5.89 37.81
N LEU A 20 19.60 -6.23 36.55
CA LEU A 20 18.80 -5.79 35.41
C LEU A 20 17.42 -6.44 35.39
N ALA A 21 17.25 -7.70 35.80
CA ALA A 21 15.93 -8.33 35.83
C ALA A 21 14.99 -7.77 36.91
N GLU A 22 15.52 -7.09 37.92
CA GLU A 22 14.77 -6.54 39.05
C GLU A 22 14.35 -5.07 38.88
N LEU A 23 14.86 -4.38 37.87
CA LEU A 23 14.48 -2.99 37.62
C LEU A 23 13.04 -2.86 37.10
N PRO A 24 12.33 -1.77 37.43
CA PRO A 24 11.04 -1.43 36.82
C PRO A 24 11.14 -1.20 35.30
N PRO A 25 10.10 -1.54 34.52
CA PRO A 25 10.04 -1.34 33.07
C PRO A 25 10.38 0.07 32.60
N GLU A 26 10.05 1.09 33.39
CA GLU A 26 10.28 2.51 33.09
C GLU A 26 11.78 2.85 33.12
N LEU A 27 12.53 2.25 34.06
CA LEU A 27 13.98 2.41 34.13
C LEU A 27 14.69 1.61 33.05
N HIS A 28 14.16 0.45 32.68
CA HIS A 28 14.66 -0.28 31.50
C HIS A 28 14.53 0.56 30.24
N LEU A 29 13.37 1.18 30.02
CA LEU A 29 13.16 2.01 28.84
C LEU A 29 14.10 3.21 28.81
N ARG A 30 14.34 3.87 29.95
CA ARG A 30 15.32 4.97 30.03
C ARG A 30 16.76 4.54 29.78
N ILE A 31 17.16 3.36 30.27
CA ILE A 31 18.48 2.80 29.96
C ILE A 31 18.58 2.54 28.46
N LEU A 32 17.57 1.92 27.87
CA LEU A 32 17.50 1.58 26.44
C LEU A 32 17.40 2.82 25.54
N GLU A 33 16.81 3.92 26.02
CA GLU A 33 16.82 5.22 25.35
C GLU A 33 18.24 5.81 25.26
N GLY A 34 19.08 5.55 26.26
CA GLY A 34 20.48 6.01 26.29
C GLY A 34 21.47 5.07 25.59
N VAL A 35 21.02 3.94 25.06
CA VAL A 35 21.88 3.05 24.25
C VAL A 35 21.93 3.59 22.82
N ASP A 36 22.98 4.33 22.53
CA ASP A 36 23.13 5.02 21.25
C ASP A 36 23.72 4.14 20.13
N ASP A 37 24.46 3.07 20.48
CA ASP A 37 25.00 2.10 19.52
C ASP A 37 23.97 1.00 19.22
N PHE A 38 23.75 0.73 17.93
CA PHE A 38 22.87 -0.36 17.49
C PHE A 38 23.40 -1.74 17.90
N SER A 39 24.73 -1.93 17.89
CA SER A 39 25.39 -3.15 18.34
C SER A 39 25.06 -3.43 19.81
N ASP A 40 24.98 -2.38 20.62
CA ASP A 40 24.62 -2.47 22.02
C ASP A 40 23.11 -2.70 22.19
N CYS A 41 22.25 -2.02 21.42
CA CYS A 41 20.81 -2.30 21.37
C CYS A 41 20.52 -3.78 21.03
N ALA A 42 21.27 -4.31 20.05
CA ALA A 42 21.22 -5.70 19.67
C ALA A 42 21.69 -6.60 20.82
N ALA A 43 22.89 -6.36 21.36
CA ALA A 43 23.43 -7.13 22.47
C ALA A 43 22.49 -7.15 23.68
N PHE A 44 21.84 -6.02 23.99
CA PHE A 44 20.89 -5.89 25.09
C PHE A 44 19.58 -6.65 24.83
N SER A 45 19.04 -6.56 23.61
CA SER A 45 17.88 -7.36 23.17
C SER A 45 18.15 -8.87 23.25
N LEU A 46 19.41 -9.27 23.05
CA LEU A 46 19.83 -10.66 23.11
C LEU A 46 20.10 -11.16 24.53
N ALA A 47 20.68 -10.31 25.38
CA ALA A 47 20.87 -10.59 26.79
C ALA A 47 19.51 -10.71 27.50
N SER A 48 18.58 -9.80 27.19
CA SER A 48 17.23 -9.80 27.75
C SER A 48 16.14 -9.60 26.67
N PRO A 49 15.67 -10.69 26.04
CA PRO A 49 14.61 -10.66 25.01
C PRO A 49 13.33 -9.94 25.44
N ARG A 50 13.00 -10.00 26.73
CA ARG A 50 11.82 -9.31 27.29
C ARG A 50 11.97 -7.79 27.17
N LEU A 51 13.18 -7.27 27.39
CA LEU A 51 13.48 -5.84 27.31
C LEU A 51 13.56 -5.36 25.87
N GLY A 52 14.13 -6.15 24.96
CA GLY A 52 14.08 -5.84 23.51
C GLY A 52 12.65 -5.77 22.99
N LEU A 53 11.77 -6.70 23.39
CA LEU A 53 10.35 -6.68 23.03
C LEU A 53 9.59 -5.53 23.71
N LEU A 54 9.93 -5.19 24.95
CA LEU A 54 9.39 -4.04 25.66
C LEU A 54 9.75 -2.75 24.92
N ALA A 55 11.01 -2.54 24.57
CA ALA A 55 11.47 -1.39 23.79
C ALA A 55 10.78 -1.27 22.42
N LEU A 56 10.63 -2.40 21.72
CA LEU A 56 9.87 -2.44 20.46
C LEU A 56 8.41 -2.01 20.65
N ARG A 57 7.72 -2.56 21.66
CA ARG A 57 6.30 -2.27 21.96
C ARG A 57 6.09 -0.85 22.46
N SER A 58 7.00 -0.33 23.26
CA SER A 58 7.01 1.05 23.74
C SER A 58 7.38 2.05 22.65
N GLY A 59 7.76 1.56 21.47
CA GLY A 59 7.89 2.38 20.28
C GLY A 59 9.26 3.02 20.09
N LEU A 60 10.30 2.55 20.80
CA LEU A 60 11.64 3.11 20.72
C LEU A 60 12.19 3.03 19.28
N PRO A 61 12.59 4.16 18.66
CA PRO A 61 12.89 4.22 17.23
C PRO A 61 13.95 3.22 16.76
N ARG A 62 15.00 3.00 17.56
CA ARG A 62 16.12 2.09 17.27
C ARG A 62 15.70 0.61 17.24
N PHE A 63 14.67 0.25 18.01
CA PHE A 63 14.16 -1.12 18.10
C PHE A 63 13.15 -1.43 16.99
N LYS A 64 12.64 -0.41 16.28
CA LYS A 64 11.81 -0.54 15.07
C LYS A 64 12.62 -0.78 13.79
N ASP A 65 13.92 -1.04 13.91
CA ASP A 65 14.80 -1.31 12.78
C ASP A 65 14.48 -2.71 12.17
N PRO A 66 14.41 -2.84 10.84
CA PRO A 66 14.18 -4.12 10.16
C PRO A 66 15.24 -5.21 10.43
N LEU A 67 16.39 -4.88 11.04
CA LEU A 67 17.39 -5.83 11.52
C LEU A 67 17.13 -6.36 12.94
N PHE A 68 16.19 -5.81 13.71
CA PHE A 68 15.81 -6.37 15.02
C PHE A 68 15.35 -7.85 14.92
N PRO A 69 14.53 -8.25 13.93
CA PRO A 69 14.21 -9.67 13.67
C PRO A 69 15.43 -10.53 13.32
N VAL A 70 16.44 -9.96 12.66
CA VAL A 70 17.69 -10.65 12.30
C VAL A 70 18.48 -10.99 13.56
N VAL A 71 18.65 -10.00 14.43
CA VAL A 71 19.27 -10.14 15.76
C VAL A 71 18.57 -11.23 16.56
N MET A 72 17.24 -11.16 16.68
CA MET A 72 16.43 -12.14 17.41
C MET A 72 16.58 -13.56 16.86
N ARG A 73 16.64 -13.72 15.53
CA ARG A 73 16.71 -15.04 14.88
C ARG A 73 18.11 -15.67 14.95
N LEU A 74 19.17 -14.85 14.89
CA LEU A 74 20.57 -15.29 15.05
C LEU A 74 20.85 -15.89 16.42
N GLN A 75 20.42 -15.22 17.47
CA GLN A 75 20.72 -15.66 18.83
C GLN A 75 19.90 -16.89 19.22
N LEU A 76 18.67 -17.03 18.72
CA LEU A 76 17.90 -18.26 18.87
C LEU A 76 18.60 -19.44 18.18
N ALA A 77 19.14 -19.24 16.97
CA ALA A 77 19.91 -20.28 16.27
C ALA A 77 21.21 -20.64 17.00
N GLN A 78 21.94 -19.67 17.57
CA GLN A 78 23.14 -19.91 18.38
C GLN A 78 22.84 -20.62 19.72
N ARG A 79 21.71 -20.29 20.37
CA ARG A 79 21.26 -20.99 21.60
C ARG A 79 20.84 -22.45 21.34
N VAL A 80 20.34 -22.76 20.14
CA VAL A 80 20.00 -24.14 19.73
C VAL A 80 21.25 -24.92 19.27
N ALA A 81 22.23 -24.24 18.67
CA ALA A 81 23.47 -24.85 18.18
C ALA A 81 24.54 -25.10 19.26
N ALA A 82 24.37 -24.58 20.47
CA ALA A 82 25.23 -24.93 21.60
C ALA A 82 25.00 -26.41 21.98
N PRO A 83 25.95 -27.32 21.74
CA PRO A 83 25.74 -28.70 22.12
C PRO A 83 25.81 -28.79 23.65
N ARG A 84 24.79 -29.37 24.28
CA ARG A 84 24.97 -30.04 25.58
C ARG A 84 25.92 -31.23 25.36
N ARG A 85 27.22 -30.97 25.15
CA ARG A 85 28.25 -31.99 24.96
C ARG A 85 28.70 -32.46 26.33
N SER A 86 28.15 -33.59 26.76
CA SER A 86 28.86 -34.48 27.70
C SER A 86 30.21 -34.85 27.07
N PRO A 87 31.32 -34.83 27.83
CA PRO A 87 32.65 -35.10 27.30
C PRO A 87 32.86 -36.61 27.16
N ARG A 88 32.25 -37.23 26.14
CA ARG A 88 32.59 -38.56 25.63
C ARG A 88 31.82 -38.77 24.34
N LEU A 89 32.54 -39.02 23.25
CA LEU A 89 32.06 -39.27 21.87
C LEU A 89 31.83 -38.01 21.02
N ALA A 90 32.92 -37.39 20.55
CA ALA A 90 32.88 -36.48 19.40
C ALA A 90 34.13 -36.68 18.55
N ALA A 91 34.18 -37.81 17.83
CA ALA A 91 35.04 -37.97 16.67
C ALA A 91 34.14 -38.39 15.51
N SER A 92 34.32 -37.75 14.35
CA SER A 92 33.64 -37.97 13.06
C SER A 92 32.25 -37.32 12.84
N ALA A 93 32.24 -36.01 12.60
CA ALA A 93 31.35 -35.39 11.61
C ALA A 93 31.97 -34.05 11.17
N PRO A 94 32.06 -33.73 9.87
CA PRO A 94 32.39 -32.37 9.45
C PRO A 94 31.30 -31.43 9.99
N ALA A 95 31.70 -30.40 10.70
CA ALA A 95 30.79 -29.38 11.21
C ALA A 95 30.15 -28.65 10.02
N ALA A 96 28.94 -29.07 9.64
CA ALA A 96 28.13 -28.31 8.72
C ALA A 96 27.86 -26.94 9.36
N ILE A 97 28.38 -25.87 8.75
CA ILE A 97 28.11 -24.50 9.17
C ILE A 97 26.58 -24.32 9.12
N PRO A 98 25.92 -23.95 10.22
CA PRO A 98 24.48 -23.69 10.20
C PRO A 98 24.19 -22.57 9.18
N PRO A 99 23.13 -22.69 8.38
CA PRO A 99 22.81 -21.68 7.36
C PRO A 99 22.69 -20.30 8.01
N SER A 100 23.31 -19.28 7.41
CA SER A 100 23.23 -17.92 7.92
C SER A 100 21.76 -17.48 7.96
N PRO A 101 21.24 -17.03 9.11
CA PRO A 101 19.85 -16.54 9.19
C PRO A 101 19.69 -15.17 8.51
N LEU A 102 20.80 -14.53 8.15
CA LEU A 102 20.84 -13.45 7.17
C LEU A 102 20.72 -14.07 5.76
N THR A 103 19.56 -13.87 5.16
CA THR A 103 19.33 -14.18 3.74
C THR A 103 19.52 -12.92 2.91
N GLU A 104 19.80 -13.11 1.61
CA GLU A 104 19.87 -12.01 0.65
C GLU A 104 18.59 -11.15 0.65
N SER A 105 17.41 -11.75 0.77
CA SER A 105 16.14 -11.03 0.86
C SER A 105 16.10 -10.04 2.03
N ILE A 106 16.66 -10.41 3.17
CA ILE A 106 16.72 -9.53 4.35
C ILE A 106 17.67 -8.35 4.09
N LEU A 107 18.84 -8.61 3.49
CA LEU A 107 19.81 -7.56 3.18
C LEU A 107 19.28 -6.59 2.11
N ARG A 108 18.52 -7.08 1.14
CA ARG A 108 17.81 -6.25 0.15
C ARG A 108 16.76 -5.35 0.82
N LYS A 109 15.95 -5.91 1.73
CA LYS A 109 14.98 -5.12 2.52
C LYS A 109 15.67 -4.05 3.37
N TYR A 110 16.79 -4.39 4.00
CA TYR A 110 17.58 -3.43 4.75
C TYR A 110 18.12 -2.31 3.85
N ALA A 111 18.77 -2.64 2.73
CA ALA A 111 19.30 -1.65 1.80
C ALA A 111 18.21 -0.70 1.28
N ALA A 112 16.99 -1.20 1.08
CA ALA A 112 15.83 -0.41 0.64
C ALA A 112 15.23 0.52 1.72
N ASP A 113 15.52 0.32 3.00
CA ASP A 113 15.03 1.20 4.08
C ASP A 113 15.77 2.55 4.03
N ARG A 114 15.02 3.65 4.12
CA ARG A 114 15.56 5.02 4.11
C ARG A 114 16.51 5.29 5.28
N ARG A 115 16.33 4.59 6.40
CA ARG A 115 17.14 4.70 7.61
C ARG A 115 18.44 3.91 7.54
N ALA A 116 18.62 3.06 6.53
CA ALA A 116 19.80 2.22 6.42
C ALA A 116 21.08 3.05 6.19
N SER A 117 22.07 2.82 7.06
CA SER A 117 23.42 3.42 6.99
C SER A 117 24.49 2.39 6.64
N ALA A 118 25.55 2.86 5.97
CA ALA A 118 26.74 2.06 5.69
C ALA A 118 27.54 1.75 6.96
N ASP A 119 27.37 2.54 8.03
CA ASP A 119 28.02 2.35 9.33
C ASP A 119 27.70 0.97 9.95
N HIS A 120 26.58 0.36 9.55
CA HIS A 120 26.16 -0.95 10.04
C HIS A 120 26.80 -2.13 9.27
N PHE A 121 27.51 -1.89 8.17
CA PHE A 121 28.08 -2.95 7.33
C PHE A 121 29.14 -3.79 8.04
N PRO A 122 30.09 -3.22 8.83
CA PRO A 122 31.09 -4.02 9.54
C PRO A 122 30.46 -5.05 10.48
N TRP A 123 29.34 -4.70 11.12
CA TRP A 123 28.59 -5.62 11.96
C TRP A 123 27.92 -6.72 11.14
N LEU A 124 27.23 -6.37 10.04
CA LEU A 124 26.61 -7.36 9.15
C LEU A 124 27.63 -8.36 8.58
N ALA A 125 28.83 -7.89 8.21
CA ALA A 125 29.90 -8.73 7.70
C ALA A 125 30.42 -9.74 8.73
N ARG A 126 30.44 -9.39 10.03
CA ARG A 126 30.81 -10.33 11.10
C ARG A 126 29.79 -11.46 11.26
N VAL A 127 28.52 -11.14 11.04
CA VAL A 127 27.40 -12.05 11.26
C VAL A 127 27.20 -13.01 10.07
N SER A 128 27.48 -12.53 8.85
CA SER A 128 27.46 -13.37 7.66
C SER A 128 28.65 -13.03 6.75
N PRO A 129 29.80 -13.69 6.94
CA PRO A 129 30.95 -13.50 6.06
C PRO A 129 30.66 -13.91 4.61
N ALA A 130 29.71 -14.82 4.41
CA ALA A 130 29.31 -15.30 3.09
C ALA A 130 28.41 -14.32 2.32
N LEU A 131 27.69 -13.43 3.03
CA LEU A 131 26.79 -12.43 2.45
C LEU A 131 26.97 -11.10 3.19
N CYS A 132 27.74 -10.18 2.60
CA CYS A 132 28.02 -8.88 3.20
C CYS A 132 27.60 -7.72 2.31
N LEU A 133 27.33 -6.58 2.93
CA LEU A 133 27.07 -5.33 2.24
C LEU A 133 28.36 -4.52 2.12
N SER A 134 28.49 -3.80 1.03
CA SER A 134 29.58 -2.85 0.81
C SER A 134 29.05 -1.58 0.16
N THR A 135 29.72 -0.48 0.43
CA THR A 135 29.50 0.82 -0.21
C THR A 135 30.72 1.16 -1.05
N GLU A 136 30.48 1.70 -2.23
CA GLU A 136 31.48 2.29 -3.10
C GLU A 136 31.04 3.71 -3.39
N LEU A 137 31.92 4.69 -3.18
CA LEU A 137 31.72 6.05 -3.63
C LEU A 137 32.34 6.19 -5.01
N ASP A 138 31.52 6.55 -5.99
CA ASP A 138 31.96 6.78 -7.37
C ASP A 138 31.71 8.24 -7.78
N GLY A 139 32.55 8.77 -8.66
CA GLY A 139 32.41 10.10 -9.25
C GLY A 139 33.17 11.25 -8.53
N PRO A 140 33.50 12.34 -9.27
CA PRO A 140 34.24 13.47 -8.74
C PRO A 140 33.35 14.52 -8.04
N GLY A 141 33.90 15.12 -6.97
CA GLY A 141 33.33 16.30 -6.31
C GLY A 141 31.88 16.13 -5.85
N ASP A 142 31.02 17.05 -6.26
CA ASP A 142 29.59 17.04 -5.90
C ASP A 142 28.78 16.00 -6.67
N ASN A 143 29.28 15.44 -7.77
CA ASN A 143 28.58 14.38 -8.51
C ASN A 143 28.84 12.98 -7.94
N ARG A 144 29.18 12.89 -6.66
CA ARG A 144 29.42 11.62 -5.97
C ARG A 144 28.13 10.80 -5.87
N ILE A 145 28.30 9.51 -6.10
CA ILE A 145 27.25 8.51 -6.03
C ILE A 145 27.66 7.46 -5.01
N ASP A 146 26.79 7.19 -4.04
CA ASP A 146 26.94 6.11 -3.08
C ASP A 146 26.25 4.85 -3.63
N ILE A 147 27.05 3.81 -3.91
CA ILE A 147 26.62 2.55 -4.51
C ILE A 147 26.69 1.45 -3.46
N TRP A 148 25.56 0.85 -3.15
CA TRP A 148 25.45 -0.28 -2.22
C TRP A 148 25.42 -1.59 -2.99
N ARG A 149 26.28 -2.53 -2.61
CA ARG A 149 26.43 -3.83 -3.25
C ARG A 149 26.30 -4.98 -2.26
N LEU A 150 25.69 -6.08 -2.72
CA LEU A 150 25.65 -7.36 -2.03
C LEU A 150 26.78 -8.26 -2.50
N LYS A 151 27.80 -8.46 -1.65
CA LYS A 151 28.92 -9.35 -1.94
C LYS A 151 28.62 -10.79 -1.51
N ARG A 152 29.10 -11.74 -2.31
CA ARG A 152 29.19 -13.16 -1.98
C ARG A 152 30.66 -13.54 -1.89
N GLY A 153 31.21 -13.64 -0.67
CA GLY A 153 32.65 -13.84 -0.49
C GLY A 153 33.48 -12.64 -0.98
N GLU A 154 34.52 -12.90 -1.78
CA GLU A 154 35.47 -11.87 -2.28
C GLU A 154 35.04 -11.22 -3.60
N GLU A 155 34.01 -11.73 -4.27
CA GLU A 155 33.57 -11.24 -5.58
C GLU A 155 32.82 -9.89 -5.47
N SER A 156 32.90 -9.09 -6.54
CA SER A 156 32.17 -7.83 -6.65
C SER A 156 30.67 -8.11 -6.61
N GLY A 157 29.94 -7.38 -5.78
CA GLY A 157 28.56 -7.72 -5.46
C GLY A 157 27.50 -7.16 -6.41
N ALA A 158 26.32 -7.80 -6.41
CA ALA A 158 25.13 -7.30 -7.11
C ALA A 158 24.72 -5.92 -6.58
N LYS A 159 24.40 -4.98 -7.49
CA LYS A 159 23.93 -3.64 -7.10
C LYS A 159 22.58 -3.75 -6.37
N LEU A 160 22.47 -3.07 -5.24
CA LEU A 160 21.24 -3.00 -4.44
C LEU A 160 20.63 -1.60 -4.45
N ARG A 161 21.44 -0.59 -4.18
CA ARG A 161 21.00 0.80 -4.05
C ARG A 161 22.03 1.73 -4.65
N LEU A 162 21.57 2.79 -5.30
CA LEU A 162 22.40 3.88 -5.78
C LEU A 162 21.79 5.18 -5.27
N ARG A 163 22.58 6.00 -4.58
CA ARG A 163 22.15 7.32 -4.08
C ARG A 163 23.02 8.40 -4.68
N SER A 164 22.41 9.32 -5.43
CA SER A 164 23.09 10.54 -5.87
C SER A 164 23.16 11.52 -4.70
N LEU A 165 24.38 11.92 -4.31
CA LEU A 165 24.56 12.87 -3.21
C LEU A 165 24.18 14.30 -3.59
N ARG A 166 24.17 14.63 -4.89
CA ARG A 166 23.77 15.94 -5.40
C ARG A 166 22.27 16.12 -5.48
N SER A 167 21.60 15.19 -6.15
CA SER A 167 20.16 15.31 -6.40
C SER A 167 19.32 14.69 -5.28
N GLY A 168 19.91 13.91 -4.37
CA GLY A 168 19.14 13.15 -3.38
C GLY A 168 18.35 11.98 -4.00
N GLN A 169 18.47 11.75 -5.31
CA GLN A 169 17.81 10.67 -6.01
C GLN A 169 18.34 9.32 -5.51
N VAL A 170 17.42 8.38 -5.24
CA VAL A 170 17.75 7.02 -4.82
C VAL A 170 17.17 6.03 -5.82
N GLN A 171 17.97 5.09 -6.30
CA GLN A 171 17.56 4.00 -7.17
C GLN A 171 17.77 2.68 -6.44
N HIS A 172 16.82 1.75 -6.58
CA HIS A 172 16.86 0.42 -5.99
C HIS A 172 16.84 -0.64 -7.09
N TYR A 173 17.61 -1.69 -6.87
CA TYR A 173 17.88 -2.72 -7.85
C TYR A 173 17.63 -4.13 -7.30
N GLU A 174 17.13 -5.01 -8.17
CA GLU A 174 16.98 -6.45 -7.94
C GLU A 174 17.71 -7.26 -9.00
N GLY A 175 17.98 -8.53 -8.72
CA GLY A 175 18.68 -9.42 -9.64
C GLY A 175 20.10 -9.74 -9.18
N GLU A 176 20.66 -10.77 -9.81
CA GLU A 176 22.04 -11.21 -9.57
C GLU A 176 23.04 -10.23 -10.19
N GLN A 177 24.32 -10.39 -9.84
CA GLN A 177 25.38 -9.56 -10.40
C GLN A 177 25.36 -9.65 -11.93
N GLY A 178 25.36 -8.49 -12.60
CA GLY A 178 25.30 -8.42 -14.06
C GLY A 178 23.89 -8.56 -14.65
N ALA A 179 22.90 -8.98 -13.86
CA ALA A 179 21.49 -9.07 -14.24
C ALA A 179 20.61 -8.10 -13.43
N GLU A 180 21.21 -7.07 -12.82
CA GLU A 180 20.48 -6.11 -12.00
C GLU A 180 19.52 -5.28 -12.83
N ARG A 181 18.24 -5.30 -12.44
CA ARG A 181 17.16 -4.47 -12.97
C ARG A 181 16.75 -3.40 -11.96
N MET A 182 16.36 -2.23 -12.45
CA MET A 182 15.83 -1.18 -11.58
C MET A 182 14.38 -1.51 -11.21
N VAL A 183 14.04 -1.46 -9.92
CA VAL A 183 12.68 -1.76 -9.45
C VAL A 183 12.00 -0.57 -8.80
N ARG A 184 12.78 0.41 -8.33
CA ARG A 184 12.24 1.59 -7.67
C ARG A 184 13.18 2.77 -7.79
N MET A 185 12.62 3.96 -7.97
CA MET A 185 13.34 5.22 -7.96
C MET A 185 12.61 6.20 -7.04
N GLU A 186 13.35 6.88 -6.19
CA GLU A 186 12.87 7.96 -5.33
C GLU A 186 13.55 9.26 -5.76
N LEU A 187 12.73 10.25 -6.12
CA LEU A 187 13.18 11.58 -6.53
C LEU A 187 13.19 12.52 -5.32
N ALA A 188 13.94 13.62 -5.46
CA ALA A 188 14.15 14.60 -4.38
C ALA A 188 12.85 15.32 -3.97
N ASP A 189 11.94 15.47 -4.91
CA ASP A 189 10.63 16.12 -4.75
C ASP A 189 9.60 15.22 -4.06
N GLY A 190 9.99 14.00 -3.69
CA GLY A 190 9.11 13.03 -3.03
C GLY A 190 8.39 12.08 -3.99
N VAL A 191 8.56 12.24 -5.31
CA VAL A 191 7.98 11.31 -6.29
C VAL A 191 8.70 9.96 -6.20
N VAL A 192 7.92 8.88 -6.17
CA VAL A 192 8.43 7.50 -6.14
C VAL A 192 7.90 6.73 -7.35
N GLN A 193 8.80 6.19 -8.15
CA GLN A 193 8.46 5.37 -9.31
C GLN A 193 8.81 3.91 -9.03
N HIS A 194 7.94 2.99 -9.43
CA HIS A 194 8.14 1.54 -9.37
C HIS A 194 8.19 0.98 -10.78
N TYR A 195 9.07 0.02 -10.96
CA TYR A 195 9.43 -0.54 -12.26
C TYR A 195 9.31 -2.05 -12.28
N GLU A 196 8.95 -2.60 -13.43
CA GLU A 196 8.93 -4.03 -13.73
C GLU A 196 9.60 -4.30 -15.07
N GLY A 197 10.03 -5.54 -15.31
CA GLY A 197 10.67 -5.97 -16.55
C GLY A 197 12.06 -6.56 -16.30
N ASP A 198 12.63 -7.13 -17.35
CA ASP A 198 14.01 -7.63 -17.32
C ASP A 198 15.01 -6.48 -17.41
N LYS A 199 16.28 -6.76 -17.10
CA LYS A 199 17.36 -5.77 -17.19
C LYS A 199 17.41 -5.15 -18.59
N GLY A 200 17.29 -3.82 -18.65
CA GLY A 200 17.28 -3.04 -19.89
C GLY A 200 15.89 -2.89 -20.52
N ALA A 201 14.90 -3.63 -20.04
CA ALA A 201 13.51 -3.60 -20.50
C ALA A 201 12.54 -3.06 -19.41
N GLU A 202 13.06 -2.38 -18.39
CA GLU A 202 12.27 -1.91 -17.27
C GLU A 202 11.28 -0.82 -17.69
N ARG A 203 10.02 -0.97 -17.28
CA ARG A 203 8.90 -0.07 -17.53
C ARG A 203 8.32 0.42 -16.22
N VAL A 204 7.78 1.64 -16.21
CA VAL A 204 7.08 2.18 -15.03
C VAL A 204 5.72 1.50 -14.93
N VAL A 205 5.40 0.96 -13.75
CA VAL A 205 4.08 0.36 -13.47
C VAL A 205 3.28 1.13 -12.43
N ARG A 206 3.97 1.91 -11.58
CA ARG A 206 3.34 2.69 -10.53
C ARG A 206 4.18 3.93 -10.22
N MET A 207 3.50 5.06 -10.01
CA MET A 207 4.13 6.31 -9.61
C MET A 207 3.34 6.91 -8.46
N GLU A 208 4.00 7.19 -7.35
CA GLU A 208 3.46 7.90 -6.19
C GLU A 208 3.96 9.34 -6.26
N LEU A 209 3.05 10.31 -6.25
CA LEU A 209 3.35 11.73 -6.23
C LEU A 209 3.41 12.25 -4.79
N ALA A 210 4.07 13.40 -4.62
CA ALA A 210 4.28 14.01 -3.30
C ALA A 210 2.98 14.44 -2.61
N ASP A 211 1.92 14.69 -3.38
CA ASP A 211 0.58 15.05 -2.89
C ASP A 211 -0.26 13.84 -2.45
N GLY A 212 0.30 12.62 -2.52
CA GLY A 212 -0.38 11.37 -2.18
C GLY A 212 -1.16 10.75 -3.35
N MET A 213 -1.18 11.37 -4.53
CA MET A 213 -1.76 10.78 -5.72
C MET A 213 -0.90 9.62 -6.24
N VAL A 214 -1.53 8.54 -6.68
CA VAL A 214 -0.86 7.36 -7.22
C VAL A 214 -1.36 7.07 -8.63
N HIS A 215 -0.45 7.00 -9.59
CA HIS A 215 -0.73 6.57 -10.96
C HIS A 215 -0.28 5.13 -11.19
N TYR A 216 -1.05 4.39 -11.97
CA TYR A 216 -0.73 3.04 -12.43
C TYR A 216 -0.65 3.02 -13.95
N TYR A 217 0.30 2.25 -14.46
CA TYR A 217 0.64 2.19 -15.87
C TYR A 217 0.72 0.75 -16.35
N GLU A 218 0.38 0.54 -17.62
CA GLU A 218 0.49 -0.73 -18.34
C GLU A 218 1.11 -0.50 -19.72
N GLY A 219 1.66 -1.54 -20.34
CA GLY A 219 2.24 -1.47 -21.68
C GLY A 219 3.68 -1.96 -21.72
N GLU A 220 4.26 -1.98 -22.91
CA GLU A 220 5.67 -2.32 -23.09
C GLU A 220 6.58 -1.14 -22.71
N GLN A 221 7.88 -1.40 -22.56
CA GLN A 221 8.86 -0.35 -22.28
C GLN A 221 8.78 0.75 -23.36
N GLY A 222 8.61 1.99 -22.92
CA GLY A 222 8.47 3.14 -23.81
C GLY A 222 7.05 3.34 -24.36
N ALA A 223 6.14 2.38 -24.17
CA ALA A 223 4.72 2.44 -24.58
C ALA A 223 3.76 2.37 -23.39
N GLU A 224 4.25 2.69 -22.18
CA GLU A 224 3.45 2.70 -20.95
C GLU A 224 2.34 3.76 -21.02
N ARG A 225 1.10 3.29 -20.86
CA ARG A 225 -0.12 4.09 -20.81
C ARG A 225 -0.70 4.13 -19.39
N LYS A 226 -1.28 5.26 -19.00
CA LYS A 226 -1.92 5.39 -17.69
C LYS A 226 -3.25 4.66 -17.68
N VAL A 227 -3.48 3.78 -16.72
CA VAL A 227 -4.73 2.99 -16.62
C VAL A 227 -5.55 3.28 -15.38
N ARG A 228 -4.91 3.79 -14.31
CA ARG A 228 -5.59 4.14 -13.06
C ARG A 228 -4.88 5.27 -12.34
N THR A 229 -5.68 6.12 -11.70
CA THR A 229 -5.22 7.13 -10.74
C THR A 229 -5.99 6.95 -9.45
N VAL A 230 -5.30 6.90 -8.31
CA VAL A 230 -5.88 6.97 -6.97
C VAL A 230 -5.51 8.32 -6.38
N ARG A 231 -6.50 9.10 -5.94
CA ARG A 231 -6.30 10.41 -5.32
C ARG A 231 -6.17 10.26 -3.80
N ALA A 232 -5.66 11.31 -3.16
CA ALA A 232 -5.46 11.34 -1.71
C ALA A 232 -6.78 11.22 -0.90
N ASP A 233 -7.91 11.61 -1.50
CA ASP A 233 -9.25 11.48 -0.90
C ASP A 233 -9.83 10.05 -1.02
N GLY A 234 -9.10 9.12 -1.64
CA GLY A 234 -9.55 7.75 -1.91
C GLY A 234 -10.35 7.58 -3.19
N SER A 235 -10.65 8.66 -3.93
CA SER A 235 -11.29 8.54 -5.24
C SER A 235 -10.35 7.93 -6.26
N GLU A 236 -10.92 7.17 -7.19
CA GLU A 236 -10.17 6.45 -8.22
C GLU A 236 -10.69 6.80 -9.61
N ALA A 237 -9.81 7.05 -10.57
CA ALA A 237 -10.15 7.24 -11.97
C ALA A 237 -9.48 6.16 -12.82
N TYR A 238 -10.22 5.60 -13.78
CA TYR A 238 -9.80 4.55 -14.69
C TYR A 238 -9.74 5.09 -16.12
N TYR A 239 -8.74 4.64 -16.87
CA TYR A 239 -8.40 5.17 -18.18
C TYR A 239 -8.19 4.04 -19.19
N GLU A 240 -8.53 4.33 -20.45
CA GLU A 240 -8.31 3.45 -21.61
C GLU A 240 -7.72 4.24 -22.77
N GLY A 241 -7.14 3.55 -23.75
CA GLY A 241 -6.49 4.16 -24.92
C GLY A 241 -5.01 3.80 -25.02
N GLU A 242 -4.36 4.28 -26.08
CA GLU A 242 -2.92 4.15 -26.29
C GLU A 242 -2.14 5.21 -25.49
N LYS A 243 -0.81 5.03 -25.37
CA LYS A 243 0.06 5.99 -24.67
C LYS A 243 -0.10 7.39 -25.25
N GLY A 244 -0.46 8.35 -24.40
CA GLY A 244 -0.68 9.73 -24.77
C GLY A 244 -2.09 10.05 -25.28
N ALA A 245 -2.91 9.03 -25.55
CA ALA A 245 -4.30 9.14 -26.00
C ALA A 245 -5.29 8.60 -24.94
N GLU A 246 -4.88 8.49 -23.68
CA GLU A 246 -5.69 7.87 -22.65
C GLU A 246 -6.88 8.76 -22.27
N ARG A 247 -8.09 8.19 -22.37
CA ARG A 247 -9.36 8.80 -22.01
C ARG A 247 -9.89 8.22 -20.71
N MET A 248 -10.59 9.04 -19.92
CA MET A 248 -11.21 8.60 -18.68
C MET A 248 -12.52 7.85 -18.98
N VAL A 249 -12.66 6.64 -18.45
CA VAL A 249 -13.86 5.79 -18.70
C VAL A 249 -14.70 5.55 -17.45
N ARG A 250 -14.08 5.67 -16.26
CA ARG A 250 -14.78 5.48 -14.99
C ARG A 250 -14.12 6.25 -13.86
N THR A 251 -14.92 6.81 -12.96
CA THR A 251 -14.47 7.36 -11.67
C THR A 251 -15.26 6.70 -10.54
N VAL A 252 -14.57 6.27 -9.49
CA VAL A 252 -15.16 5.81 -8.23
C VAL A 252 -14.87 6.89 -7.19
N HIS A 253 -15.91 7.47 -6.60
CA HIS A 253 -15.78 8.51 -5.60
C HIS A 253 -15.65 7.90 -4.20
N ALA A 254 -15.16 8.70 -3.24
CA ALA A 254 -14.96 8.26 -1.87
C ALA A 254 -16.27 7.88 -1.14
N ASP A 255 -17.40 8.40 -1.60
CA ASP A 255 -18.73 8.05 -1.09
C ASP A 255 -19.28 6.74 -1.66
N GLY A 256 -18.56 6.11 -2.58
CA GLY A 256 -18.95 4.87 -3.26
C GLY A 256 -19.75 5.08 -4.54
N SER A 257 -20.03 6.32 -4.94
CA SER A 257 -20.66 6.58 -6.24
C SER A 257 -19.69 6.29 -7.39
N GLU A 258 -20.19 5.74 -8.49
CA GLU A 258 -19.41 5.45 -9.69
C GLU A 258 -19.95 6.23 -10.88
N VAL A 259 -19.07 6.95 -11.58
CA VAL A 259 -19.38 7.71 -12.79
C VAL A 259 -18.71 7.04 -13.97
N TYR A 260 -19.46 6.78 -15.04
CA TYR A 260 -18.98 6.21 -16.29
C TYR A 260 -18.99 7.27 -17.38
N CYS A 261 -17.91 7.31 -18.16
CA CYS A 261 -17.71 8.31 -19.21
C CYS A 261 -17.41 7.65 -20.56
N GLU A 262 -17.80 8.35 -21.63
CA GLU A 262 -17.53 7.98 -23.01
C GLU A 262 -17.02 9.19 -23.81
N GLY A 263 -16.41 8.95 -24.97
CA GLY A 263 -15.84 10.00 -25.82
C GLY A 263 -14.35 9.78 -26.10
N GLU A 264 -13.76 10.68 -26.87
CA GLU A 264 -12.32 10.72 -27.14
C GLU A 264 -11.58 11.44 -26.00
N GLN A 265 -10.25 11.31 -25.97
CA GLN A 265 -9.42 12.02 -25.00
C GLN A 265 -9.68 13.52 -25.06
N GLY A 266 -10.03 14.13 -23.93
CA GLY A 266 -10.34 15.56 -23.89
C GLY A 266 -11.78 15.90 -24.32
N ALA A 267 -12.59 14.93 -24.72
CA ALA A 267 -14.02 15.10 -25.02
C ALA A 267 -14.91 14.12 -24.24
N GLU A 268 -14.40 13.56 -23.14
CA GLU A 268 -15.14 12.59 -22.33
C GLU A 268 -16.36 13.24 -21.69
N ARG A 269 -17.53 12.63 -21.90
CA ARG A 269 -18.82 13.02 -21.33
C ARG A 269 -19.33 11.97 -20.37
N MET A 270 -20.08 12.39 -19.35
CA MET A 270 -20.75 11.48 -18.42
C MET A 270 -21.94 10.80 -19.10
N VAL A 271 -22.03 9.48 -18.98
CA VAL A 271 -23.16 8.70 -19.56
C VAL A 271 -23.96 7.94 -18.52
N ARG A 272 -23.34 7.61 -17.38
CA ARG A 272 -23.99 6.86 -16.30
C ARG A 272 -23.40 7.22 -14.94
N THR A 273 -24.24 7.30 -13.93
CA THR A 273 -23.83 7.39 -12.53
C THR A 273 -24.55 6.32 -11.73
N GLU A 274 -23.81 5.50 -11.01
CA GLU A 274 -24.33 4.54 -10.04
C GLU A 274 -24.11 5.12 -8.65
N MET A 275 -25.18 5.18 -7.85
CA MET A 275 -25.15 5.74 -6.51
C MET A 275 -25.03 4.62 -5.46
N PRO A 276 -24.52 4.93 -4.25
CA PRO A 276 -24.34 3.92 -3.20
C PRO A 276 -25.64 3.26 -2.72
N ASP A 277 -26.78 3.91 -2.92
CA ASP A 277 -28.11 3.39 -2.60
C ASP A 277 -28.63 2.37 -3.64
N GLY A 278 -27.86 2.10 -4.70
CA GLY A 278 -28.21 1.22 -5.81
C GLY A 278 -29.00 1.90 -6.93
N SER A 279 -29.25 3.20 -6.82
CA SER A 279 -29.92 3.97 -7.87
C SER A 279 -28.94 4.28 -9.02
N VAL A 280 -29.44 4.31 -10.26
CA VAL A 280 -28.63 4.54 -11.47
C VAL A 280 -29.22 5.68 -12.29
N ALA A 281 -28.43 6.71 -12.59
CA ALA A 281 -28.80 7.80 -13.48
C ALA A 281 -28.08 7.67 -14.82
N TYR A 282 -28.78 7.95 -15.92
CA TYR A 282 -28.25 7.95 -17.27
C TYR A 282 -28.31 9.35 -17.88
N TYR A 283 -27.29 9.68 -18.67
CA TYR A 283 -27.07 11.00 -19.20
C TYR A 283 -26.80 10.97 -20.70
N GLU A 284 -27.18 12.04 -21.38
CA GLU A 284 -26.88 12.30 -22.80
C GLU A 284 -26.42 13.75 -22.97
N GLY A 285 -25.77 14.08 -24.08
CA GLY A 285 -25.30 15.44 -24.36
C GLY A 285 -23.82 15.48 -24.73
N GLU A 286 -23.28 16.66 -24.98
CA GLU A 286 -21.85 16.85 -25.19
C GLU A 286 -21.13 17.05 -23.85
N ARG A 287 -19.79 16.95 -23.85
CA ARG A 287 -18.98 17.17 -22.65
C ARG A 287 -19.30 18.54 -22.03
N GLY A 288 -19.70 18.54 -20.77
CA GLY A 288 -20.06 19.76 -20.02
C GLY A 288 -21.48 20.28 -20.27
N ALA A 289 -22.25 19.60 -21.12
CA ALA A 289 -23.66 19.88 -21.41
C ALA A 289 -24.49 18.58 -21.30
N GLU A 290 -24.08 17.67 -20.41
CA GLU A 290 -24.80 16.44 -20.16
C GLU A 290 -26.10 16.72 -19.40
N ARG A 291 -27.18 16.09 -19.86
CA ARG A 291 -28.52 16.14 -19.27
C ARG A 291 -28.96 14.77 -18.82
N ARG A 292 -29.66 14.69 -17.70
CA ARG A 292 -30.22 13.43 -17.19
C ARG A 292 -31.42 13.03 -18.07
N VAL A 293 -31.45 11.79 -18.54
CA VAL A 293 -32.55 11.28 -19.38
C VAL A 293 -33.33 10.14 -18.73
N ARG A 294 -32.71 9.43 -17.79
CA ARG A 294 -33.32 8.31 -17.08
C ARG A 294 -32.73 8.17 -15.69
N MET A 295 -33.56 7.76 -14.74
CA MET A 295 -33.14 7.37 -13.40
C MET A 295 -33.85 6.07 -13.01
N GLU A 296 -33.09 5.11 -12.51
CA GLU A 296 -33.57 3.83 -12.00
C GLU A 296 -33.32 3.81 -10.51
N ALA A 297 -34.36 3.75 -9.71
CA ALA A 297 -34.23 3.61 -8.27
C ALA A 297 -34.08 2.14 -7.89
N ALA A 298 -33.40 1.87 -6.78
CA ALA A 298 -33.20 0.50 -6.28
C ALA A 298 -34.50 -0.26 -5.99
N ASN A 299 -35.61 0.44 -5.76
CA ASN A 299 -36.93 -0.14 -5.55
C ASN A 299 -37.67 -0.51 -6.86
N GLY A 300 -37.02 -0.38 -8.01
CA GLY A 300 -37.58 -0.73 -9.32
C GLY A 300 -38.37 0.38 -10.00
N ILE A 301 -38.47 1.57 -9.40
CA ILE A 301 -39.08 2.74 -10.05
C ILE A 301 -38.12 3.30 -11.11
N VAL A 302 -38.63 3.56 -12.31
CA VAL A 302 -37.86 4.16 -13.41
C VAL A 302 -38.48 5.49 -13.83
N GLN A 303 -37.71 6.56 -13.77
CA GLN A 303 -38.11 7.91 -14.15
C GLN A 303 -37.40 8.30 -15.46
N TYR A 304 -38.10 9.00 -16.34
CA TYR A 304 -37.60 9.52 -17.60
C TYR A 304 -37.72 11.03 -17.63
N TYR A 305 -36.73 11.67 -18.23
CA TYR A 305 -36.57 13.11 -18.21
C TYR A 305 -36.32 13.68 -19.62
N GLU A 306 -36.81 14.89 -19.84
CA GLU A 306 -36.60 15.68 -21.05
C GLU A 306 -36.28 17.14 -20.70
N GLY A 307 -35.63 17.88 -21.60
CA GLY A 307 -35.28 19.27 -21.38
C GLY A 307 -33.82 19.56 -21.70
N GLU A 308 -33.45 20.82 -21.58
CA GLU A 308 -32.06 21.29 -21.72
C GLU A 308 -31.23 20.91 -20.49
N PRO A 309 -29.89 20.85 -20.59
CA PRO A 309 -29.01 20.57 -19.45
C PRO A 309 -29.30 21.49 -18.26
N GLY A 310 -29.56 20.89 -17.10
CA GLY A 310 -29.92 21.58 -15.86
C GLY A 310 -31.38 22.01 -15.75
N ALA A 311 -32.17 21.90 -16.82
CA ALA A 311 -33.60 22.22 -16.88
C ALA A 311 -34.46 20.98 -17.17
N GLU A 312 -33.97 19.79 -16.84
CA GLU A 312 -34.64 18.53 -17.15
C GLU A 312 -35.88 18.34 -16.28
N ARG A 313 -37.02 18.13 -16.94
CA ARG A 313 -38.33 17.85 -16.33
C ARG A 313 -38.67 16.37 -16.42
N MET A 314 -39.41 15.87 -15.43
CA MET A 314 -39.90 14.49 -15.44
C MET A 314 -41.08 14.34 -16.40
N VAL A 315 -41.01 13.40 -17.36
CA VAL A 315 -42.07 13.18 -18.37
C VAL A 315 -42.77 11.83 -18.23
N ARG A 316 -42.11 10.86 -17.59
CA ARG A 316 -42.66 9.51 -17.42
C ARG A 316 -42.07 8.82 -16.20
N VAL A 317 -42.91 8.08 -15.49
CA VAL A 317 -42.51 7.19 -14.38
C VAL A 317 -43.10 5.81 -14.62
N VAL A 318 -42.28 4.77 -14.47
CA VAL A 318 -42.71 3.39 -14.41
C VAL A 318 -42.53 2.92 -12.97
N LEU A 319 -43.63 2.53 -12.33
CA LEU A 319 -43.65 2.01 -10.98
C LEU A 319 -43.29 0.52 -10.96
N ALA A 320 -42.88 0.03 -9.80
CA ALA A 320 -42.45 -1.35 -9.62
C ALA A 320 -43.56 -2.39 -9.88
N ASP A 321 -44.82 -2.00 -9.74
CA ASP A 321 -46.00 -2.81 -10.04
C ASP A 321 -46.35 -2.84 -11.54
N GLY A 322 -45.62 -2.10 -12.38
CA GLY A 322 -45.84 -1.98 -13.82
C GLY A 322 -46.74 -0.81 -14.23
N ALA A 323 -47.32 -0.06 -13.30
CA ALA A 323 -48.08 1.13 -13.64
C ALA A 323 -47.17 2.24 -14.22
N VAL A 324 -47.69 3.01 -15.16
CA VAL A 324 -46.94 4.05 -15.88
C VAL A 324 -47.64 5.39 -15.77
N GLY A 325 -47.02 6.36 -15.10
CA GLY A 325 -47.44 7.76 -15.08
C GLY A 325 -46.76 8.58 -16.18
N HIS A 326 -47.49 9.48 -16.81
CA HIS A 326 -47.00 10.48 -17.75
C HIS A 326 -47.25 11.87 -17.18
N TYR A 327 -46.26 12.75 -17.36
CA TYR A 327 -46.19 14.04 -16.71
C TYR A 327 -45.95 15.16 -17.72
N GLU A 328 -46.50 16.33 -17.45
CA GLU A 328 -46.29 17.57 -18.21
C GLU A 328 -46.05 18.74 -17.26
N GLY A 329 -45.29 19.75 -17.68
CA GLY A 329 -45.01 20.94 -16.88
C GLY A 329 -43.57 21.41 -17.08
N GLU A 330 -43.21 22.49 -16.42
CA GLU A 330 -41.82 22.92 -16.31
C GLU A 330 -41.09 22.13 -15.22
N GLN A 331 -39.77 22.19 -15.19
CA GLN A 331 -38.97 21.51 -14.17
C GLN A 331 -39.43 21.92 -12.76
N GLY A 332 -39.77 20.95 -11.93
CA GLY A 332 -40.28 21.16 -10.57
C GLY A 332 -41.78 21.47 -10.48
N ALA A 333 -42.46 21.68 -11.61
CA ALA A 333 -43.89 21.95 -11.70
C ALA A 333 -44.65 20.87 -12.50
N GLU A 334 -44.07 19.66 -12.60
CA GLU A 334 -44.63 18.58 -13.39
C GLU A 334 -45.88 17.99 -12.74
N ARG A 335 -46.98 17.95 -13.51
CA ARG A 335 -48.27 17.39 -13.11
C ARG A 335 -48.54 16.08 -13.85
N VAL A 336 -49.24 15.14 -13.21
CA VAL A 336 -49.66 13.89 -13.87
C VAL A 336 -50.80 14.17 -14.85
N VAL A 337 -50.66 13.71 -16.09
CA VAL A 337 -51.69 13.88 -17.14
C VAL A 337 -52.33 12.56 -17.56
N ARG A 338 -51.59 11.45 -17.39
CA ARG A 338 -52.07 10.12 -17.77
C ARG A 338 -51.42 9.05 -16.91
N VAL A 339 -52.20 8.09 -16.44
CA VAL A 339 -51.72 6.88 -15.75
C VAL A 339 -52.25 5.66 -16.46
N VAL A 340 -51.35 4.73 -16.80
CA VAL A 340 -51.69 3.39 -17.27
C VAL A 340 -51.46 2.43 -16.11
N LEU A 341 -52.51 1.77 -15.64
CA LEU A 341 -52.41 0.78 -14.57
C LEU A 341 -51.87 -0.55 -15.13
N ALA A 342 -51.39 -1.41 -14.23
CA ALA A 342 -50.82 -2.71 -14.60
C ALA A 342 -51.83 -3.65 -15.29
N ASP A 343 -53.13 -3.47 -15.05
CA ASP A 343 -54.22 -4.20 -15.69
C ASP A 343 -54.60 -3.65 -17.07
N GLY A 344 -53.95 -2.57 -17.53
CA GLY A 344 -54.19 -1.91 -18.81
C GLY A 344 -55.19 -0.75 -18.76
N ALA A 345 -55.87 -0.52 -17.63
CA ALA A 345 -56.79 0.61 -17.51
C ALA A 345 -56.02 1.96 -17.58
N VAL A 346 -56.62 2.96 -18.23
CA VAL A 346 -55.99 4.27 -18.46
C VAL A 346 -56.81 5.38 -17.81
N GLY A 347 -56.23 6.08 -16.85
CA GLY A 347 -56.78 7.31 -16.28
C GLY A 347 -56.15 8.55 -16.91
N HIS A 348 -56.96 9.55 -17.26
CA HIS A 348 -56.50 10.87 -17.70
C HIS A 348 -56.80 11.91 -16.61
N TYR A 349 -55.86 12.82 -16.38
CA TYR A 349 -55.83 13.74 -15.25
C TYR A 349 -55.69 15.19 -15.72
N GLU A 350 -56.37 16.10 -15.03
CA GLU A 350 -56.25 17.54 -15.21
C GLU A 350 -56.15 18.25 -13.86
N GLY A 351 -55.39 19.35 -13.79
CA GLY A 351 -55.22 20.15 -12.58
C GLY A 351 -53.85 20.80 -12.56
N GLU A 352 -53.57 21.53 -11.49
CA GLU A 352 -52.20 21.94 -11.17
C GLU A 352 -51.46 20.78 -10.50
N GLN A 353 -50.13 20.87 -10.42
CA GLN A 353 -49.31 19.91 -9.69
C GLN A 353 -49.87 19.70 -8.27
N ASP A 354 -49.94 18.45 -7.83
CA ASP A 354 -50.49 18.02 -6.54
C ASP A 354 -52.00 18.28 -6.33
N ALA A 355 -52.71 18.76 -7.35
CA ALA A 355 -54.16 19.04 -7.34
C ALA A 355 -54.89 18.40 -8.54
N GLU A 356 -54.29 17.39 -9.16
CA GLU A 356 -54.83 16.72 -10.33
C GLU A 356 -56.04 15.85 -9.99
N ARG A 357 -57.07 15.92 -10.83
CA ARG A 357 -58.28 15.09 -10.73
C ARG A 357 -58.45 14.23 -11.97
N VAL A 358 -58.96 13.01 -11.78
CA VAL A 358 -59.32 12.12 -12.90
C VAL A 358 -60.48 12.73 -13.68
N VAL A 359 -60.28 12.95 -14.98
CA VAL A 359 -61.32 13.48 -15.88
C VAL A 359 -61.88 12.42 -16.82
N ARG A 360 -61.14 11.33 -17.07
CA ARG A 360 -61.56 10.22 -17.94
C ARG A 360 -60.88 8.92 -17.52
N VAL A 361 -61.60 7.81 -17.62
CA VAL A 361 -61.06 6.45 -17.44
C VAL A 361 -61.46 5.60 -18.63
N ASP A 362 -60.49 4.97 -19.27
CA ASP A 362 -60.67 3.98 -20.32
C ASP A 362 -60.35 2.59 -19.74
N ALA A 363 -61.26 1.63 -19.89
CA ALA A 363 -61.04 0.24 -19.48
C ALA A 363 -60.21 -0.51 -20.55
N ALA A 364 -59.51 -1.57 -20.12
CA ALA A 364 -58.61 -2.38 -20.94
C ALA A 364 -59.31 -3.08 -22.12
#